data_AF-A0A7Y7U7B6-F1
#
_entry.id   AF-A0A7Y7U7B6-F1
#
_cell.length_a   1.000
_cell.length_b   1.000
_cell.length_c   1.000
_cell.angle_alpha   90.00
_cell.angle_beta   90.00
_cell.angle_gamma   90.00
#
_symmetry.space_group_name_H-M   'P 1'
#
loop_
_entity.id
_entity.type
_entity.pdbx_description
1 polymer ?
#
loop_
_entity_poly.entity_id
_entity_poly.type
_entity_poly.pdbx_seq_one_letter_code
_entity_poly.pdbx_strand_id
1 'polypeptide(L)'
;MTHVSNSSQQPVSLEVVNEAIVAAYGSATEPHYGFSLRAFNRRPYQAIVDELSRDFILEDLTDLNYEVAFSYEVRGQEQHNLRLSLVGKFCVLYRSFSEIETSAKQLDTEEAKAILQLVERHGLTRLDPAMLQQRTCLEHRQGRTAVLMTVWEALFDYSEL
;
A
#
# COMPACT_ATOMS: atom_id res chain seq x y z
N MET A 1 12.70 -31.06 16.74
CA MET A 1 12.66 -30.40 15.42
C MET A 1 11.26 -29.85 15.25
N THR A 2 11.08 -28.57 15.53
CA THR A 2 9.78 -27.91 15.51
C THR A 2 9.49 -27.50 14.08
N HIS A 3 8.46 -28.08 13.47
CA HIS A 3 7.96 -27.63 12.17
C HIS A 3 7.46 -26.19 12.31
N VAL A 4 8.18 -25.25 11.72
CA VAL A 4 7.68 -23.89 11.49
C VAL A 4 6.67 -24.02 10.36
N SER A 5 5.38 -23.92 10.69
CA SER A 5 4.31 -23.85 9.72
C SER A 5 4.50 -22.59 8.87
N ASN A 6 4.86 -22.81 7.61
CA ASN A 6 4.87 -21.77 6.59
C ASN A 6 3.41 -21.35 6.38
N SER A 7 2.98 -20.27 7.02
CA SER A 7 1.63 -19.73 6.87
C SER A 7 1.52 -19.12 5.47
N SER A 8 1.13 -19.94 4.50
CA SER A 8 0.71 -19.47 3.18
C SER A 8 -0.53 -18.61 3.37
N GLN A 9 -0.35 -17.29 3.52
CA GLN A 9 -1.45 -16.34 3.48
C GLN A 9 -2.16 -16.52 2.12
N GLN A 10 -3.48 -16.70 2.16
CA GLN A 10 -4.27 -16.69 0.93
C GLN A 10 -4.11 -15.32 0.26
N PRO A 11 -3.95 -15.26 -1.06
CA PRO A 11 -3.89 -13.99 -1.78
C PRO A 11 -5.18 -13.20 -1.49
N VAL A 12 -5.02 -11.92 -1.20
CA VAL A 12 -6.16 -11.01 -1.01
C VAL A 12 -7.04 -11.03 -2.26
N SER A 13 -8.37 -11.01 -2.09
CA SER A 13 -9.28 -10.93 -3.23
C SER A 13 -9.53 -9.48 -3.63
N LEU A 14 -9.82 -9.25 -4.91
CA LEU A 14 -10.21 -7.93 -5.41
C LEU A 14 -11.50 -7.42 -4.75
N GLU A 15 -12.38 -8.33 -4.31
CA GLU A 15 -13.59 -8.01 -3.56
C GLU A 15 -13.27 -7.27 -2.24
N VAL A 16 -12.33 -7.80 -1.45
CA VAL A 16 -11.88 -7.16 -0.19
C VAL A 16 -11.27 -5.78 -0.45
N VAL A 17 -10.55 -5.62 -1.56
CA VAL A 17 -10.00 -4.32 -1.97
C VAL A 17 -11.12 -3.34 -2.31
N ASN A 18 -12.10 -3.76 -3.11
CA ASN A 18 -13.23 -2.93 -3.52
C ASN A 18 -14.12 -2.53 -2.33
N GLU A 19 -14.31 -3.42 -1.35
CA GLU A 19 -15.03 -3.09 -0.10
C GLU A 19 -14.32 -1.98 0.68
N ALA A 20 -12.99 -2.06 0.83
CA ALA A 20 -12.21 -1.03 1.50
C ALA A 20 -12.26 0.31 0.75
N ILE A 21 -12.20 0.27 -0.58
CA ILE A 21 -12.36 1.46 -1.44
C ILE A 21 -13.71 2.12 -1.19
N VAL A 22 -14.82 1.40 -1.29
CA VAL A 22 -16.15 1.97 -1.07
C VAL A 22 -16.29 2.52 0.35
N ALA A 23 -15.75 1.82 1.35
CA ALA A 23 -15.78 2.28 2.74
C ALA A 23 -15.01 3.59 2.96
N ALA A 24 -13.86 3.78 2.31
CA ALA A 24 -13.04 4.98 2.47
C ALA A 24 -13.55 6.17 1.65
N TYR A 25 -13.83 5.93 0.37
CA TYR A 25 -14.25 6.97 -0.59
C TYR A 25 -15.74 7.32 -0.48
N GLY A 26 -16.54 6.47 0.17
CA GLY A 26 -17.99 6.62 0.34
C GLY A 26 -18.81 6.24 -0.90
N SER A 27 -18.28 6.47 -2.09
CA SER A 27 -18.87 6.06 -3.37
C SER A 27 -17.79 5.70 -4.38
N ALA A 28 -18.03 4.64 -5.16
CA ALA A 28 -17.13 4.22 -6.21
C ALA A 28 -17.23 5.10 -7.47
N THR A 29 -18.39 5.72 -7.73
CA THR A 29 -18.64 6.56 -8.92
C THR A 29 -18.60 8.06 -8.62
N GLU A 30 -18.71 8.43 -7.34
CA GLU A 30 -18.63 9.81 -6.84
C GLU A 30 -17.67 9.89 -5.63
N PRO A 31 -16.38 9.59 -5.82
CA PRO A 31 -15.45 9.44 -4.71
C PRO A 31 -15.20 10.74 -3.95
N HIS A 32 -15.19 10.63 -2.62
CA HIS A 32 -14.85 11.74 -1.72
C HIS A 32 -13.47 11.55 -1.10
N TYR A 33 -12.50 12.35 -1.53
CA TYR A 33 -11.10 12.26 -1.07
C TYR A 33 -10.84 12.92 0.30
N GLY A 34 -11.82 13.63 0.87
CA GLY A 34 -11.64 14.36 2.13
C GLY A 34 -11.32 13.49 3.35
N PHE A 35 -11.38 12.16 3.24
CA PHE A 35 -10.93 11.27 4.31
C PHE A 35 -9.41 11.25 4.46
N SER A 36 -8.64 11.45 3.39
CA SER A 36 -7.18 11.22 3.39
C SER A 36 -6.47 12.09 4.41
N LEU A 37 -6.73 13.41 4.40
CA LEU A 37 -6.16 14.34 5.37
C LEU A 37 -6.57 14.00 6.82
N ARG A 38 -7.83 13.59 7.04
CA ARG A 38 -8.30 13.18 8.38
C ARG A 38 -7.61 11.90 8.84
N ALA A 39 -7.46 10.92 7.96
CA ALA A 39 -6.79 9.66 8.25
C ALA A 39 -5.29 9.90 8.52
N PHE A 40 -4.63 10.71 7.69
CA PHE A 40 -3.23 11.10 7.88
C PHE A 40 -2.99 11.76 9.24
N ASN A 41 -3.82 12.74 9.62
CA ASN A 41 -3.66 13.46 10.89
C ASN A 41 -3.84 12.57 12.13
N ARG A 42 -4.53 11.42 11.99
CA ARG A 42 -4.67 10.45 13.09
C ARG A 42 -3.41 9.61 13.30
N ARG A 43 -2.45 9.63 12.37
CA ARG A 43 -1.21 8.84 12.40
C ARG A 43 -1.47 7.36 12.75
N PRO A 44 -2.35 6.65 12.02
CA PRO A 44 -2.76 5.28 12.35
C PRO A 44 -1.61 4.28 12.35
N TYR A 45 -0.51 4.60 11.67
CA TYR A 45 0.67 3.75 11.53
C TYR A 45 1.85 4.20 12.38
N GLN A 46 1.66 5.11 13.35
CA GLN A 46 2.76 5.59 14.19
C GLN A 46 3.52 4.45 14.89
N ALA A 47 2.81 3.42 15.37
CA ALA A 47 3.44 2.27 16.01
C ALA A 47 4.37 1.47 15.06
N ILE A 48 4.00 1.38 13.78
CA ILE A 48 4.83 0.74 12.74
C ILE A 48 6.09 1.59 12.50
N VAL A 49 5.93 2.90 12.36
CA VAL A 49 7.03 3.86 12.15
C VAL A 49 8.00 3.82 13.33
N ASP A 50 7.49 3.85 14.57
CA ASP A 50 8.30 3.81 15.78
C ASP A 50 9.10 2.51 15.89
N GLU A 51 8.54 1.37 15.46
CA GLU A 51 9.25 0.09 15.49
C GLU A 51 10.30 -0.01 14.38
N LEU A 52 9.95 0.39 13.14
CA LEU A 52 10.90 0.41 12.02
C LEU A 52 12.08 1.36 12.28
N SER A 53 11.85 2.53 12.90
CA SER A 53 12.89 3.51 13.18
C SER A 53 13.98 3.04 14.16
N ARG A 54 13.79 1.90 14.84
CA ARG A 54 14.79 1.33 15.75
C ARG A 54 15.92 0.66 14.99
N ASP A 55 15.59 0.07 13.85
CA ASP A 55 16.50 -0.76 13.06
C ASP A 55 16.84 -0.12 11.71
N PHE A 56 16.05 0.84 11.25
CA PHE A 56 16.18 1.49 9.94
C PHE A 56 16.16 3.01 10.03
N ILE A 57 16.80 3.67 9.06
CA ILE A 57 16.61 5.11 8.82
C ILE A 57 15.33 5.27 8.01
N LEU A 58 14.36 6.04 8.53
CA LEU A 58 13.11 6.35 7.85
C LEU A 58 13.09 7.80 7.37
N GLU A 59 12.64 8.01 6.14
CA GLU A 59 12.32 9.31 5.57
C GLU A 59 10.86 9.33 5.13
N ASP A 60 10.07 10.28 5.64
CA ASP A 60 8.67 10.47 5.27
C ASP A 60 8.61 11.26 3.95
N LEU A 61 8.11 10.60 2.91
CA LEU A 61 7.95 11.13 1.55
C LEU A 61 6.47 11.38 1.21
N THR A 62 5.57 11.35 2.19
CA THR A 62 4.13 11.43 1.96
C THR A 62 3.72 12.76 1.30
N ASP A 63 3.08 12.68 0.13
CA ASP A 63 2.47 13.83 -0.55
C ASP A 63 0.96 13.66 -0.69
N LEU A 64 0.21 14.22 0.26
CA LEU A 64 -1.25 14.12 0.30
C LEU A 64 -1.99 14.83 -0.85
N ASN A 65 -1.29 15.58 -1.71
CA ASN A 65 -1.92 16.15 -2.89
C ASN A 65 -2.21 15.07 -3.94
N TYR A 66 -1.37 14.02 -3.97
CA TYR A 66 -1.40 12.98 -5.00
C TYR A 66 -1.50 11.56 -4.43
N GLU A 67 -1.32 11.40 -3.12
CA GLU A 67 -1.29 10.10 -2.45
C GLU A 67 -2.45 9.90 -1.47
N VAL A 68 -2.96 8.67 -1.43
CA VAL A 68 -3.87 8.18 -0.37
C VAL A 68 -3.15 7.15 0.51
N ALA A 69 -1.88 7.38 0.78
CA ALA A 69 -1.02 6.52 1.60
C ALA A 69 -0.07 7.36 2.45
N PHE A 70 0.56 6.72 3.43
CA PHE A 70 1.86 7.18 3.92
C PHE A 70 2.95 6.54 3.07
N SER A 71 3.90 7.36 2.61
CA SER A 71 5.03 6.93 1.79
C SER A 71 6.31 7.13 2.57
N TYR A 72 7.08 6.06 2.74
CA TYR A 72 8.35 6.10 3.45
C TYR A 72 9.47 5.52 2.60
N GLU A 73 10.62 6.17 2.62
CA GLU A 73 11.87 5.51 2.29
C GLU A 73 12.43 4.85 3.56
N VAL A 74 12.77 3.57 3.46
CA VAL A 74 13.35 2.75 4.52
C VAL A 74 14.76 2.37 4.09
N ARG A 75 15.77 2.86 4.82
CA ARG A 75 17.19 2.62 4.52
C ARG A 75 17.85 1.80 5.63
N GLY A 76 18.33 0.62 5.27
CA GLY A 76 19.19 -0.24 6.08
C GLY A 76 20.47 -0.56 5.32
N GLN A 77 20.64 -1.84 4.95
CA GLN A 77 21.65 -2.29 4.00
C GLN A 77 21.21 -2.01 2.56
N GLU A 78 19.91 -2.06 2.31
CA GLU A 78 19.27 -1.67 1.05
C GLU A 78 18.38 -0.45 1.25
N GLN A 79 17.89 0.11 0.14
CA GLN A 79 16.90 1.17 0.14
C GLN A 79 15.59 0.61 -0.38
N HIS A 80 14.53 0.75 0.40
CA HIS A 80 13.19 0.32 0.07
C HIS A 80 12.19 1.48 0.16
N ASN A 81 11.15 1.42 -0.64
CA ASN A 81 9.98 2.29 -0.56
C ASN A 81 8.82 1.49 0.03
N LEU A 82 8.29 1.94 1.16
CA LEU A 82 7.15 1.37 1.85
C LEU A 82 5.97 2.31 1.72
N ARG A 83 4.85 1.81 1.18
CA ARG A 83 3.58 2.54 1.17
C ARG A 83 2.55 1.85 2.05
N LEU A 84 1.90 2.62 2.91
CA LEU A 84 0.86 2.18 3.84
C LEU A 84 -0.46 2.89 3.48
N SER A 85 -1.44 2.15 2.97
CA SER A 85 -2.67 2.75 2.43
C SER A 85 -3.51 3.43 3.52
N LEU A 86 -4.16 4.56 3.19
CA LEU A 86 -5.18 5.20 4.03
C LEU A 86 -6.59 4.68 3.74
N VAL A 87 -6.77 3.89 2.67
CA VAL A 87 -8.05 3.36 2.20
C VAL A 87 -8.39 2.02 2.88
N GLY A 88 -7.38 1.26 3.25
CA GLY A 88 -7.53 -0.01 3.96
C GLY A 88 -6.21 -0.46 4.57
N LYS A 89 -6.23 -1.63 5.22
CA LYS A 89 -5.03 -2.22 5.83
C LYS A 89 -4.16 -2.93 4.79
N PHE A 90 -3.67 -2.16 3.82
CA PHE A 90 -2.85 -2.67 2.73
C PHE A 90 -1.48 -1.99 2.71
N CYS A 91 -0.46 -2.74 2.32
CA CYS A 91 0.88 -2.21 2.10
C CYS A 91 1.52 -2.75 0.84
N VAL A 92 2.53 -2.03 0.38
CA VAL A 92 3.48 -2.48 -0.65
C VAL A 92 4.88 -2.05 -0.26
N LEU A 93 5.85 -2.92 -0.50
CA LEU A 93 7.27 -2.66 -0.36
C LEU A 93 7.92 -2.92 -1.72
N TYR A 94 8.76 -2.00 -2.20
CA TYR A 94 9.44 -2.10 -3.49
C TYR A 94 10.76 -1.31 -3.46
N ARG A 95 11.74 -1.63 -4.32
CA ARG A 95 12.97 -0.82 -4.47
C ARG A 95 12.87 0.21 -5.58
N SER A 96 12.16 -0.15 -6.65
CA SER A 96 11.93 0.72 -7.80
C SER A 96 10.54 0.49 -8.37
N PHE A 97 9.98 1.48 -9.05
CA PHE A 97 8.65 1.39 -9.64
C PHE A 97 8.51 0.25 -10.65
N SER A 98 9.60 -0.09 -11.35
CA SER A 98 9.65 -1.25 -12.25
C SER A 98 9.35 -2.60 -11.57
N GLU A 99 9.59 -2.72 -10.25
CA GLU A 99 9.23 -3.93 -9.48
C GLU A 99 7.72 -4.02 -9.19
N ILE A 100 6.99 -2.89 -9.23
CA ILE A 100 5.52 -2.87 -9.16
C ILE A 100 4.90 -3.29 -10.50
N GLU A 101 5.54 -2.93 -11.61
CA GLU A 101 5.08 -3.27 -12.96
C GLU A 101 5.39 -4.72 -13.35
N THR A 102 6.49 -5.27 -12.82
CA THR A 102 6.97 -6.60 -13.20
C THR A 102 7.10 -7.52 -11.99
N SER A 103 6.33 -8.62 -11.98
CA SER A 103 6.37 -9.64 -10.92
C SER A 103 7.71 -10.37 -10.77
N ALA A 104 8.72 -10.07 -11.61
CA ALA A 104 9.89 -10.90 -11.83
C ALA A 104 11.02 -10.73 -10.80
N LYS A 105 10.97 -9.71 -9.94
CA LYS A 105 11.94 -9.53 -8.86
C LYS A 105 11.23 -9.17 -7.57
N GLN A 106 10.65 -10.19 -6.93
CA GLN A 106 10.22 -10.05 -5.56
C GLN A 106 11.42 -9.77 -4.66
N LEU A 107 11.20 -8.91 -3.67
CA LEU A 107 12.07 -8.66 -2.54
C LEU A 107 12.36 -9.95 -1.77
N ASP A 108 13.44 -10.65 -2.09
CA ASP A 108 13.87 -11.89 -1.42
C ASP A 108 15.09 -11.67 -0.51
N THR A 109 15.23 -10.46 0.00
CA THR A 109 16.29 -10.08 0.94
C THR A 109 15.79 -10.24 2.36
N GLU A 110 16.67 -10.61 3.30
CA GLU A 110 16.29 -10.73 4.72
C GLU A 110 15.79 -9.41 5.30
N GLU A 111 16.32 -8.28 4.84
CA GLU A 111 15.86 -6.94 5.23
C GLU A 111 14.40 -6.70 4.83
N ALA A 112 14.07 -6.85 3.54
CA ALA A 112 12.69 -6.72 3.09
C ALA A 112 11.72 -7.70 3.76
N LYS A 113 12.16 -8.94 4.03
CA LYS A 113 11.36 -9.91 4.79
C LYS A 113 11.09 -9.40 6.21
N ALA A 114 12.09 -8.84 6.88
CA ALA A 114 11.93 -8.27 8.22
C ALA A 114 10.96 -7.07 8.23
N ILE A 115 11.08 -6.17 7.26
CA ILE A 115 10.17 -5.01 7.11
C ILE A 115 8.73 -5.50 6.91
N LEU A 116 8.51 -6.43 5.97
CA LEU A 116 7.18 -6.96 5.68
C LEU A 116 6.60 -7.72 6.87
N GLN A 117 7.37 -8.58 7.53
CA GLN A 117 6.93 -9.29 8.73
C GLN A 117 6.53 -8.33 9.85
N LEU A 118 7.27 -7.22 10.04
CA LEU A 118 6.88 -6.18 10.99
C LEU A 118 5.53 -5.58 10.62
N VAL A 119 5.37 -5.12 9.39
CA VAL A 119 4.12 -4.47 8.92
C VAL A 119 2.92 -5.43 8.99
N GLU A 120 3.12 -6.71 8.65
CA GLU A 120 2.10 -7.75 8.72
C GLU A 120 1.71 -8.10 10.17
N ARG A 121 2.66 -8.07 11.13
CA ARG A 121 2.35 -8.21 12.57
C ARG A 121 1.46 -7.09 13.09
N HIS A 122 1.49 -5.91 12.47
CA HIS A 122 0.56 -4.80 12.75
C HIS A 122 -0.76 -4.91 11.98
N GLY A 123 -0.97 -6.02 11.26
CA GLY A 123 -2.24 -6.39 10.63
C GLY A 123 -2.47 -5.77 9.26
N LEU A 124 -1.43 -5.31 8.56
CA LEU A 124 -1.52 -4.93 7.16
C LEU A 124 -1.30 -6.13 6.25
N THR A 125 -2.02 -6.14 5.14
CA THR A 125 -1.89 -7.14 4.09
C THR A 125 -0.99 -6.61 2.98
N ARG A 126 0.10 -7.33 2.70
CA ARG A 126 0.97 -7.07 1.55
C ARG A 126 0.24 -7.36 0.24
N LEU A 127 0.29 -6.41 -0.69
CA LEU A 127 -0.21 -6.61 -2.06
C LEU A 127 0.92 -7.07 -2.98
N ASP A 128 0.63 -8.05 -3.84
CA ASP A 128 1.55 -8.47 -4.89
C ASP A 128 1.41 -7.57 -6.15
N PRO A 129 2.45 -7.54 -7.01
CA PRO A 129 2.41 -6.74 -8.25
C PRO A 129 1.22 -7.05 -9.17
N ALA A 130 0.77 -8.30 -9.25
CA ALA A 130 -0.34 -8.66 -10.13
C ALA A 130 -1.67 -8.08 -9.62
N MET A 131 -1.87 -8.02 -8.30
CA MET A 131 -3.02 -7.35 -7.69
C MET A 131 -3.00 -5.85 -7.94
N LEU A 132 -1.84 -5.20 -7.81
CA LEU A 132 -1.70 -3.75 -8.00
C LEU A 132 -2.16 -3.27 -9.38
N GLN A 133 -2.04 -4.12 -10.40
CA GLN A 133 -2.44 -3.83 -11.79
C GLN A 133 -3.93 -4.11 -12.10
N GLN A 134 -4.66 -4.75 -11.19
CA GLN A 134 -6.08 -5.04 -11.43
C GLN A 134 -6.92 -3.77 -11.37
N ARG A 135 -7.97 -3.71 -12.19
CA ARG A 135 -8.95 -2.62 -12.17
C ARG A 135 -9.91 -2.80 -11.00
N THR A 136 -10.20 -1.71 -10.30
CA THR A 136 -11.09 -1.65 -9.15
C THR A 136 -12.50 -1.21 -9.56
N CYS A 137 -13.40 -1.06 -8.58
CA CYS A 137 -14.69 -0.40 -8.79
C CYS A 137 -14.60 1.13 -8.85
N LEU A 138 -13.48 1.74 -8.45
CA LEU A 138 -13.36 3.20 -8.31
C LEU A 138 -13.26 3.86 -9.69
N GLU A 139 -14.20 4.74 -10.00
CA GLU A 139 -14.20 5.53 -11.22
C GLU A 139 -13.44 6.84 -11.03
N HIS A 140 -12.62 7.15 -12.03
CA HIS A 140 -12.06 8.47 -12.23
C HIS A 140 -12.62 9.08 -13.52
N ARG A 141 -12.90 10.38 -13.50
CA ARG A 141 -13.42 11.11 -14.68
C ARG A 141 -12.29 11.79 -15.43
N GLN A 142 -11.95 11.24 -16.59
CA GLN A 142 -11.06 11.88 -17.55
C GLN A 142 -11.90 12.58 -18.63
N GLY A 143 -12.20 13.87 -18.40
CA GLY A 143 -13.09 14.64 -19.25
C GLY A 143 -14.54 14.12 -19.20
N ARG A 144 -15.02 13.50 -20.29
CA ARG A 144 -16.38 12.92 -20.38
C ARG A 144 -16.41 11.40 -20.17
N THR A 145 -15.25 10.77 -20.02
CA THR A 145 -15.13 9.31 -19.91
C THR A 145 -14.84 8.92 -18.46
N ALA A 146 -15.56 7.92 -17.96
CA ALA A 146 -15.21 7.24 -16.72
C ALA A 146 -14.20 6.14 -17.02
N VAL A 147 -13.09 6.13 -16.27
CA VAL A 147 -12.06 5.09 -16.33
C VAL A 147 -11.94 4.49 -14.94
N LEU A 148 -11.83 3.16 -14.86
CA LEU A 148 -11.64 2.49 -13.59
C LEU A 148 -10.18 2.58 -13.15
N MET A 149 -9.96 3.02 -11.92
CA MET A 149 -8.63 3.07 -11.31
C MET A 149 -8.13 1.64 -11.05
N THR A 150 -6.83 1.44 -11.20
CA THR A 150 -6.12 0.26 -10.73
C THR A 150 -6.09 0.22 -9.20
N VAL A 151 -5.71 -0.94 -8.64
CA VAL A 151 -5.52 -1.08 -7.19
C VAL A 151 -4.40 -0.14 -6.70
N TRP A 152 -3.32 0.00 -7.46
CA TRP A 152 -2.27 0.97 -7.16
C TRP A 152 -2.84 2.39 -7.04
N GLU A 153 -3.61 2.81 -8.05
CA GLU A 153 -4.20 4.14 -8.11
C GLU A 153 -5.18 4.39 -6.97
N ALA A 154 -6.04 3.41 -6.68
CA ALA A 154 -7.09 3.53 -5.68
C ALA A 154 -6.59 3.44 -4.23
N LEU A 155 -5.43 2.82 -3.98
CA LEU A 155 -4.94 2.59 -2.62
C LEU A 155 -3.71 3.42 -2.23
N PHE A 156 -2.94 3.94 -3.20
CA PHE A 156 -1.66 4.58 -2.92
C PHE A 156 -1.44 5.89 -3.67
N ASP A 157 -1.55 5.90 -5.00
CA ASP A 157 -1.06 7.01 -5.82
C ASP A 157 -1.95 7.31 -7.02
N TYR A 158 -2.52 8.51 -7.07
CA TYR A 158 -3.33 8.93 -8.20
C TYR A 158 -2.66 10.07 -8.99
N SER A 159 -1.33 10.23 -8.91
CA SER A 159 -0.58 11.30 -9.58
C SER A 159 -0.63 11.26 -11.10
N GLU A 160 -0.92 10.10 -11.71
CA GLU A 160 -1.00 9.95 -13.17
C GLU A 160 -2.39 10.26 -13.76
N LEU A 161 -3.32 10.80 -12.95
CA LEU A 161 -4.66 11.21 -13.36
C LEU A 161 -4.74 12.64 -13.89
#